data_AF-A0A699R3I7-F1
#
_entry.id   AF-A0A699R3I7-F1
#
_cell.length_a   1.000
_cell.length_b   1.000
_cell.length_c   1.000
_cell.angle_alpha   90.00
_cell.angle_beta   90.00
_cell.angle_gamma   90.00
#
_symmetry.space_group_name_H-M   'P 1'
#
loop_
_entity.id
_entity.type
_entity.pdbx_description
1 polymer ?
#
loop_
_entity_poly.entity_id
_entity_poly.type
_entity_poly.pdbx_seq_one_letter_code
_entity_poly.pdbx_strand_id
1 'polypeptide(L)' 'FSDGSLTDVRTALDDRLKGIRIKYLPKSIWRKSNKDRAAAMIQAIDKLLKTRRIMRSLERFVGGRLYEGDFRILQRTI' A
#
# COMPACT_ATOMS: atom_id res chain seq x y z
N PHE A 1 2.79 25.93 -16.73
CA PHE A 1 3.92 25.77 -15.81
C PHE A 1 4.90 24.83 -16.48
N SER A 2 6.01 25.37 -16.97
CA SER A 2 6.94 24.63 -17.83
C SER A 2 7.78 23.65 -16.99
N ASP A 3 8.03 22.46 -17.55
CA ASP A 3 8.73 21.34 -16.91
C ASP A 3 10.13 21.68 -16.37
N GLY A 4 10.74 22.78 -16.82
CA GLY A 4 12.03 23.28 -16.33
C GLY A 4 12.01 23.69 -14.85
N SER A 5 10.97 24.39 -14.38
CA SER A 5 10.91 24.85 -12.98
C SER A 5 10.72 23.70 -12.00
N LEU A 6 9.96 22.67 -12.40
CA LEU A 6 9.74 21.48 -11.58
C LEU A 6 10.99 20.59 -11.54
N THR A 7 11.78 20.60 -12.62
CA THR A 7 13.07 19.91 -12.70
C THR A 7 14.12 20.56 -11.81
N ASP A 8 14.20 21.90 -11.79
CA ASP A 8 15.13 22.64 -10.93
C ASP A 8 14.81 22.45 -9.44
N VAL A 9 13.53 22.49 -9.07
CA VAL A 9 13.09 22.21 -7.69
C VAL A 9 13.44 20.77 -7.29
N ARG A 10 13.30 19.81 -8.21
CA ARG A 10 13.62 18.40 -7.97
C ARG A 10 15.12 18.18 -7.79
N THR A 11 15.95 18.88 -8.56
CA THR A 11 17.41 18.84 -8.44
C THR A 11 17.89 19.49 -7.13
N ALA A 12 17.38 20.68 -6.79
CA ALA A 12 17.74 21.36 -5.54
C ALA A 12 17.32 20.55 -4.29
N LEU A 13 16.19 19.86 -4.36
CA LEU A 13 15.73 18.98 -3.29
C LEU A 13 16.61 17.73 -3.15
N ASP A 14 16.99 17.11 -4.27
CA ASP A 14 17.88 15.93 -4.30
C ASP A 14 19.28 16.25 -3.74
N ASP A 15 19.85 17.39 -4.09
CA ASP A 15 21.16 17.83 -3.58
C ASP A 15 21.13 18.09 -2.08
N ARG A 16 20.05 18.70 -1.57
CA ARG A 16 19.86 18.91 -0.13
C ARG A 16 19.66 17.59 0.62
N LEU A 17 18.92 16.64 0.04
CA LEU A 17 18.73 15.29 0.59
C LEU A 17 20.03 14.49 0.60
N LYS A 18 20.86 14.60 -0.45
CA LYS A 18 22.21 14.00 -0.49
C LYS A 18 23.09 14.58 0.61
N GLY A 19 23.05 15.89 0.87
CA GLY A 19 23.76 16.52 1.98
C GLY A 19 23.36 15.96 3.35
N ILE A 20 22.05 15.80 3.59
CA ILE A 20 21.52 15.21 4.83
C ILE A 20 21.93 13.73 4.95
N ARG A 21 21.88 12.98 3.84
CA ARG A 21 22.25 11.56 3.78
C ARG A 21 23.74 11.32 4.01
N ILE A 22 24.61 12.16 3.46
CA ILE A 22 26.06 12.04 3.59
C ILE A 22 26.52 12.45 5.00
N LYS A 23 25.88 13.46 5.61
CA LYS A 23 26.31 13.99 6.92
C LYS A 23 25.89 13.12 8.11
N TYR A 24 24.74 12.42 8.04
CA TYR A 24 24.20 11.64 9.17
C TYR A 24 24.11 10.13 8.95
N LEU A 25 24.17 9.66 7.70
CA LEU A 25 23.89 8.26 7.34
C LEU A 25 25.07 7.44 6.74
N PRO A 26 26.34 7.86 6.70
CA PRO A 26 27.29 7.25 5.77
C PRO A 26 27.85 5.89 6.19
N LYS A 27 27.70 5.42 7.45
CA LYS A 27 28.40 4.19 7.87
C LYS A 27 27.72 3.22 8.84
N SER A 28 26.78 3.61 9.71
CA SER A 28 26.43 2.75 10.86
C SER A 28 25.23 1.80 10.69
N ILE A 29 24.31 1.96 9.72
CA ILE A 29 23.01 1.24 9.80
C ILE A 29 22.59 0.49 8.51
N TRP A 30 23.13 0.81 7.33
CA TRP A 30 22.28 0.69 6.13
C TRP A 30 22.38 -0.57 5.23
N ARG A 31 23.49 -1.33 5.15
CA ARG A 31 23.61 -2.26 3.98
C ARG A 31 22.96 -3.64 4.10
N LYS A 32 22.89 -4.25 5.28
CA LYS A 32 22.34 -5.61 5.44
C LYS A 32 21.04 -5.61 6.24
N SER A 33 21.08 -5.07 7.46
CA SER A 33 19.93 -5.00 8.36
C SER A 33 18.73 -4.23 7.77
N ASN A 34 18.94 -3.10 7.09
CA ASN A 34 17.83 -2.37 6.47
C ASN A 34 17.25 -3.09 5.25
N LYS A 35 18.03 -3.89 4.52
CA LYS A 35 17.53 -4.71 3.41
C LYS A 35 16.64 -5.85 3.95
N ASP A 36 17.09 -6.51 5.01
CA ASP A 36 16.33 -7.57 5.67
C ASP A 36 15.07 -7.01 6.36
N ARG A 37 15.17 -5.82 6.96
CA ARG A 37 14.03 -5.11 7.55
C ARG A 37 13.02 -4.65 6.49
N ALA A 38 13.49 -4.14 5.35
CA ALA A 38 12.61 -3.78 4.24
C ALA A 38 11.90 -5.01 3.66
N ALA A 39 12.61 -6.13 3.49
CA ALA A 39 12.03 -7.39 3.05
C ALA A 39 10.95 -7.89 4.04
N ALA A 40 11.23 -7.83 5.35
CA ALA A 40 10.26 -8.21 6.39
C ALA A 40 9.02 -7.31 6.38
N MET A 41 9.19 -5.99 6.18
CA MET A 41 8.08 -5.04 6.07
C MET A 41 7.22 -5.31 4.83
N ILE A 42 7.84 -5.56 3.68
CA ILE A 42 7.15 -5.90 2.43
C ILE A 42 6.36 -7.21 2.61
N GLN A 43 6.96 -8.22 3.23
CA GLN A 43 6.30 -9.50 3.51
C GLN A 43 5.10 -9.33 4.46
N ALA A 44 5.22 -8.48 5.48
CA ALA A 44 4.12 -8.18 6.40
C ALA A 44 2.96 -7.46 5.68
N ILE A 45 3.27 -6.52 4.77
CA ILE A 45 2.27 -5.83 3.95
C ILE A 45 1.57 -6.82 3.00
N ASP A 46 2.30 -7.69 2.31
CA ASP A 46 1.71 -8.72 1.42
C ASP A 46 0.77 -9.65 2.21
N LYS A 47 1.18 -10.07 3.41
CA LYS A 47 0.34 -10.90 4.29
C LYS A 47 -0.97 -10.18 4.67
N LEU A 48 -0.90 -8.91 5.05
CA LEU A 48 -2.09 -8.12 5.37
C LEU A 48 -3.01 -7.91 4.16
N LEU A 49 -2.45 -7.67 2.97
CA LEU A 49 -3.20 -7.50 1.73
C LEU A 49 -3.91 -8.79 1.31
N LYS A 50 -3.25 -9.96 1.44
CA LYS A 50 -3.89 -11.27 1.18
C LYS A 50 -5.07 -11.50 2.11
N THR A 51 -4.93 -11.23 3.41
CA THR A 51 -6.02 -11.33 4.37
C THR A 51 -7.18 -10.41 4.02
N ARG A 52 -6.92 -9.15 3.65
CA ARG A 52 -7.98 -8.22 3.19
C ARG A 52 -8.66 -8.67 1.90
N ARG A 53 -7.91 -9.24 0.96
CA ARG A 53 -8.47 -9.78 -0.29
C ARG A 53 -9.40 -10.96 -0.02
N ILE A 54 -9.01 -11.86 0.89
CA ILE A 54 -9.84 -13.00 1.30
C ILE A 54 -11.12 -12.53 2.00
N MET A 55 -11.01 -11.60 2.98
CA MET A 55 -12.19 -11.00 3.62
C MET A 55 -13.13 -10.38 2.59
N ARG A 56 -12.62 -9.58 1.65
CA ARG A 56 -13.46 -8.94 0.62
C ARG A 56 -14.12 -9.95 -0.33
N SER A 57 -13.44 -11.06 -0.65
CA SER A 57 -14.07 -12.15 -1.40
C SER A 57 -15.12 -12.89 -0.59
N LEU A 58 -14.90 -13.06 0.72
CA LEU A 58 -15.85 -13.70 1.63
C LEU A 58 -17.09 -12.82 1.85
N GLU A 59 -16.91 -11.51 2.01
CA GLU A 59 -18.00 -10.53 2.05
C GLU A 59 -18.82 -10.55 0.77
N ARG A 60 -18.17 -10.62 -0.41
CA ARG A 60 -18.90 -10.78 -1.69
C ARG A 60 -19.63 -12.10 -1.78
N PHE A 61 -19.04 -13.18 -1.26
CA PHE A 61 -19.66 -14.51 -1.25
C PHE A 61 -20.87 -14.58 -0.31
N VAL A 62 -20.77 -14.02 0.89
CA VAL A 62 -21.85 -13.97 1.89
C VAL A 62 -22.93 -12.95 1.47
N GLY A 63 -22.53 -11.76 1.01
CA GLY A 63 -23.43 -10.71 0.55
C GLY A 63 -24.20 -11.08 -0.73
N GLY A 64 -23.65 -11.96 -1.57
CA GLY A 64 -24.36 -12.55 -2.71
C GLY A 64 -25.39 -13.63 -2.34
N ARG A 65 -25.30 -14.22 -1.14
CA ARG A 65 -26.24 -15.27 -0.68
C ARG A 65 -27.44 -14.73 0.11
N LEU A 66 -27.37 -13.50 0.62
CA LEU A 66 -28.38 -12.93 1.53
C LEU A 66 -29.34 -11.92 0.90
N TYR A 67 -29.23 -11.62 -0.41
CA TYR A 67 -30.09 -10.63 -1.07
C TYR A 67 -30.80 -11.11 -2.35
N GLU A 68 -30.53 -12.33 -2.83
CA GLU A 68 -31.21 -12.88 -4.03
C GLU A 68 -32.33 -13.88 -3.66
N GLY A 69 -32.27 -14.48 -2.47
CA GLY A 69 -33.30 -15.41 -1.97
C GLY A 69 -34.51 -14.73 -1.33
N ASP A 70 -34.30 -13.69 -0.53
CA ASP A 70 -35.35 -13.14 0.35
C ASP A 70 -36.27 -12.12 -0.35
N PHE A 71 -35.77 -11.37 -1.33
CA PHE A 71 -36.59 -10.43 -2.11
C PHE A 71 -37.61 -11.13 -3.02
N ARG A 72 -37.33 -12.39 -3.41
CA ARG A 72 -38.23 -13.18 -4.27
C ARG A 72 -39.35 -13.87 -3.49
N ILE A 73 -39.17 -14.07 -2.19
CA ILE A 73 -40.19 -14.62 -1.29
C ILE A 73 -41.23 -13.55 -0.94
N LEU A 74 -40.80 -12.31 -0.73
CA LEU A 74 -41.70 -11.18 -0.43
C LEU A 74 -42.58 -10.74 -1.61
N GLN A 75 -42.19 -11.03 -2.86
CA GLN A 75 -42.99 -10.72 -4.05
C GLN A 75 -44.15 -11.70 -4.33
N ARG A 76 -44.30 -12.78 -3.55
CA ARG A 76 -45.33 -13.82 -3.80
C ARG A 76 -46.42 -13.88 -2.71
N THR A 77 -46.46 -12.89 -1.82
CA THR A 77 -47.48 -12.76 -0.75
C THR A 77 -48.25 -11.44 -0.83
N ILE A 78 -48.41 -10.90 -2.05
CA ILE A 78 -49.42 -9.88 -2.38
C ILE A 78 -50.09 -10.29 -3.68
#